data_AF-A0A6A7MF98-F1
#
_entry.id   AF-A0A6A7MF98-F1
#
_cell.length_a   1.000
_cell.length_b   1.000
_cell.length_c   1.000
_cell.angle_alpha   90.00
_cell.angle_beta   90.00
_cell.angle_gamma   90.00
#
_symmetry.space_group_name_H-M   'P 1'
#
loop_
_entity.id
_entity.type
_entity.pdbx_description
1 polymer ?
#
loop_
_entity_poly.entity_id
_entity_poly.type
_entity_poly.pdbx_seq_one_letter_code
_entity_poly.pdbx_strand_id
1 'polypeptide(L)'
;MRGMLAQLSPNEEVALRRVALGFSHGVASGHIRRLKDLHLIEADKTSWHLTALGQQRFASLPRAAKLASDGTPDAIATMLSKFTKQRESEDS
;
A
#
# COMPACT_ATOMS: atom_id res chain seq x y z
N MET A 1 21.49 14.29 0.69
CA MET A 1 20.19 13.97 1.33
C MET A 1 19.03 14.23 0.36
N ARG A 2 18.65 13.28 -0.51
CA ARG A 2 17.52 13.46 -1.46
C ARG A 2 16.30 12.56 -1.16
N GLY A 3 16.41 11.59 -0.26
CA GLY A 3 15.34 10.61 0.03
C GLY A 3 14.18 11.13 0.90
N MET A 4 14.37 12.21 1.65
CA MET A 4 13.34 12.82 2.52
C MET A 4 12.45 13.86 1.81
N LEU A 5 12.92 14.43 0.69
CA LEU A 5 12.26 15.58 0.04
C LEU A 5 11.39 15.20 -1.17
N ALA A 6 11.60 14.03 -1.77
CA ALA A 6 10.79 13.60 -2.90
C ALA A 6 9.44 13.11 -2.40
N GLN A 7 8.35 13.82 -2.67
CA GLN A 7 6.99 13.35 -2.38
C GLN A 7 6.77 11.96 -3.01
N LEU A 8 6.25 11.02 -2.23
CA LEU A 8 5.80 9.74 -2.74
C LEU A 8 4.39 9.94 -3.29
N SER A 9 4.12 9.36 -4.45
CA SER A 9 2.74 9.23 -4.93
C SER A 9 1.98 8.23 -4.04
N PRO A 10 0.63 8.29 -4.01
CA PRO A 10 -0.18 7.35 -3.23
C PRO A 10 0.14 5.88 -3.52
N ASN A 11 0.41 5.54 -4.79
CA ASN A 11 0.78 4.18 -5.21
C ASN A 11 2.13 3.74 -4.65
N GLU A 12 3.09 4.67 -4.56
CA GLU A 12 4.40 4.38 -3.98
C GLU A 12 4.34 4.26 -2.46
N GLU A 13 3.45 5.01 -1.79
CA GLU A 13 3.16 4.81 -0.37
C GLU A 13 2.57 3.42 -0.11
N VAL A 14 1.61 3.00 -0.93
CA VAL A 14 1.04 1.64 -0.87
C VAL A 14 2.12 0.59 -1.13
N ALA A 15 2.99 0.80 -2.11
CA ALA A 15 4.13 -0.07 -2.39
C ALA A 15 5.08 -0.15 -1.18
N LEU A 16 5.42 0.97 -0.55
CA LEU A 16 6.26 1.01 0.66
C LEU A 16 5.60 0.24 1.81
N ARG A 17 4.29 0.40 2.02
CA ARG A 17 3.54 -0.36 3.04
C ARG A 17 3.55 -1.86 2.76
N ARG A 18 3.36 -2.26 1.50
CA ARG A 18 3.41 -3.67 1.11
C ARG A 18 4.78 -4.29 1.39
N VAL A 19 5.86 -3.58 1.04
CA VAL A 19 7.22 -4.02 1.36
C VAL A 19 7.45 -4.06 2.87
N ALA A 20 6.95 -3.09 3.64
CA ALA A 20 7.02 -3.08 5.10
C ALA A 20 6.38 -4.32 5.75
N LEU A 21 5.33 -4.85 5.13
CA LEU A 21 4.61 -6.04 5.55
C LEU A 21 5.21 -7.35 4.99
N GLY A 22 6.32 -7.28 4.25
CA GLY A 22 6.96 -8.44 3.59
C GLY A 22 6.32 -8.86 2.26
N PHE A 23 5.34 -8.11 1.76
CA PHE A 23 4.66 -8.39 0.49
C PHE A 23 5.30 -7.61 -0.66
N SER A 24 6.40 -8.12 -1.21
CA SER A 24 6.99 -7.54 -2.43
C SER A 24 6.38 -8.08 -3.73
N HIS A 25 5.65 -9.20 -3.66
CA HIS A 25 4.98 -9.79 -4.82
C HIS A 25 3.75 -8.95 -5.21
N GLY A 26 3.68 -8.56 -6.48
CA GLY A 26 2.59 -7.71 -6.99
C GLY A 26 2.79 -6.20 -6.79
N VAL A 27 3.95 -5.76 -6.31
CA VAL A 27 4.37 -4.35 -6.42
C VAL A 27 4.97 -4.14 -7.80
N ALA A 28 4.51 -3.13 -8.54
CA ALA A 28 5.04 -2.83 -9.86
C ALA A 28 6.56 -2.53 -9.78
N SER A 29 7.33 -3.10 -10.71
CA SER A 29 8.80 -2.97 -10.75
C SER A 29 9.26 -1.52 -10.80
N GLY A 30 8.50 -0.63 -11.45
CA GLY A 30 8.76 0.81 -11.45
C GLY A 30 8.72 1.45 -10.06
N HIS A 31 7.77 1.05 -9.21
CA HIS A 31 7.69 1.52 -7.83
C HIS A 31 8.83 0.96 -6.97
N ILE A 32 9.19 -0.32 -7.13
CA ILE A 32 10.34 -0.91 -6.44
C ILE A 32 11.63 -0.17 -6.80
N ARG A 33 11.85 0.11 -8.10
CA ARG A 33 13.01 0.87 -8.57
C ARG A 33 13.05 2.27 -7.95
N ARG A 34 11.91 2.96 -7.93
CA ARG A 34 11.82 4.30 -7.34
C ARG A 34 12.06 4.31 -5.83
N LEU A 35 11.50 3.35 -5.10
CA LEU A 35 11.73 3.21 -3.66
C LEU A 35 13.20 2.88 -3.35
N LYS A 36 13.85 2.08 -4.20
CA LYS A 36 15.29 1.79 -4.13
C LYS A 36 16.12 3.06 -4.40
N ASP A 37 15.80 3.82 -5.44
CA ASP A 37 16.49 5.08 -5.77
C ASP A 37 16.39 6.11 -4.63
N LEU A 38 15.26 6.10 -3.91
CA LEU A 38 15.03 6.93 -2.72
C LEU A 38 15.66 6.35 -1.45
N HIS A 39 16.35 5.20 -1.53
CA HIS A 39 16.98 4.51 -0.41
C HIS A 39 15.99 4.14 0.71
N LEU A 40 14.72 3.90 0.36
CA LEU A 40 13.66 3.51 1.31
C LEU A 40 13.60 1.99 1.49
N ILE A 41 14.03 1.24 0.49
CA ILE A 41 14.04 -0.22 0.52
C ILE A 41 15.41 -0.74 0.08
N GLU A 42 15.76 -1.91 0.59
CA GLU A 42 16.94 -2.67 0.21
C GLU A 42 16.58 -4.12 -0.09
N ALA A 43 17.35 -4.77 -0.95
CA ALA A 43 17.20 -6.19 -1.22
C ALA A 43 18.04 -6.96 -0.20
N ASP A 44 17.39 -7.85 0.55
CA ASP A 44 18.06 -8.96 1.22
C ASP A 44 17.86 -10.21 0.37
N LYS A 45 18.68 -11.24 0.58
CA LYS A 45 18.86 -12.47 -0.20
C LYS A 45 17.67 -12.94 -1.05
N THR A 46 16.44 -12.88 -0.53
CA THR A 46 15.22 -13.33 -1.21
C THR A 46 14.07 -12.32 -1.21
N SER A 47 14.21 -11.15 -0.59
CA SER A 47 13.09 -10.24 -0.34
C SER A 47 13.51 -8.77 -0.23
N TRP A 48 12.53 -7.87 -0.33
CA TRP A 48 12.74 -6.45 -0.12
C TRP A 48 12.40 -6.08 1.33
N HIS A 49 13.25 -5.25 1.93
CA HIS A 49 13.14 -4.82 3.32
C HIS A 49 13.21 -3.30 3.40
N LEU A 50 12.64 -2.72 4.45
CA LEU A 50 12.77 -1.29 4.70
C LEU A 50 14.13 -0.97 5.30
N THR A 51 14.80 0.03 4.74
CA THR A 51 15.97 0.65 5.39
C THR A 51 15.50 1.48 6.60
N ALA A 52 16.44 1.98 7.41
CA ALA A 52 16.12 2.91 8.50
C ALA A 52 15.36 4.15 8.01
N LEU A 53 15.73 4.68 6.83
CA LEU A 53 15.02 5.79 6.20
C LEU A 53 13.61 5.39 5.73
N GLY A 54 13.48 4.18 5.17
CA GLY A 54 12.19 3.59 4.81
C GLY A 54 11.24 3.45 5.99
N GLN A 55 11.76 3.01 7.14
CA GLN A 55 11.00 2.87 8.39
C GLN A 55 10.52 4.22 8.93
N GLN A 56 11.42 5.22 8.99
CA GLN A 56 11.04 6.57 9.39
C GLN A 56 9.95 7.13 8.47
N ARG A 57 10.09 6.89 7.17
CA ARG A 57 9.12 7.36 6.17
C ARG A 57 7.78 6.64 6.31
N PHE A 58 7.80 5.32 6.45
CA PHE A 58 6.62 4.51 6.73
C PHE A 58 5.89 4.98 8.00
N ALA A 59 6.62 5.30 9.07
CA ALA A 59 6.05 5.83 10.31
C ALA A 59 5.41 7.23 10.12
N SER A 60 5.96 8.05 9.22
CA SER A 60 5.42 9.37 8.88
C SER A 60 4.24 9.35 7.90
N LEU A 61 3.98 8.21 7.24
CA LEU A 61 2.87 8.11 6.31
C LEU A 61 1.55 8.31 7.04
N PRO A 62 0.59 9.05 6.46
CA PRO A 62 -0.75 9.13 7.02
C PRO A 62 -1.30 7.71 7.07
N ARG A 63 -1.48 7.19 8.30
CA ARG A 63 -2.15 5.90 8.50
C ARG A 63 -3.49 6.04 7.82
N ALA A 64 -3.87 5.04 7.01
CA ALA A 64 -5.22 4.98 6.48
C ALA A 64 -6.14 5.20 7.69
N ALA A 65 -6.92 6.29 7.65
CA ALA A 65 -7.91 6.55 8.68
C ALA A 65 -8.61 5.23 8.86
N LYS A 66 -8.56 4.70 10.10
CA LYS A 66 -9.28 3.50 10.50
C LYS A 66 -10.63 3.67 9.83
N LEU A 67 -10.95 2.84 8.82
CA LEU A 67 -12.28 2.83 8.19
C LEU A 67 -13.21 2.92 9.37
N ALA A 68 -13.92 4.05 9.43
CA ALA A 68 -14.43 4.56 10.68
C ALA A 68 -15.17 3.40 11.36
N SER A 69 -14.78 3.12 12.61
CA SER A 69 -15.29 1.96 13.36
C SER A 69 -16.78 2.13 13.72
N ASP A 70 -17.46 3.10 13.10
CA ASP A 70 -18.90 3.30 13.06
C ASP A 70 -19.57 2.43 11.98
N GLY A 71 -18.83 1.95 10.97
CA GLY A 71 -19.27 0.89 10.07
C GLY A 71 -18.93 -0.48 10.65
N THR A 72 -19.91 -1.16 11.25
CA THR A 72 -19.77 -2.59 11.59
C THR A 72 -19.31 -3.37 10.35
N PRO A 73 -18.43 -4.39 10.49
CA PRO A 73 -17.96 -5.21 9.37
C PRO A 73 -19.09 -5.73 8.47
N ASP A 74 -20.27 -5.92 9.05
CA ASP A 74 -21.50 -6.36 8.41
C ASP A 74 -22.06 -5.35 7.40
N ALA A 75 -21.92 -4.04 7.65
CA ALA A 75 -22.35 -3.00 6.73
C ALA A 75 -21.47 -2.97 5.46
N ILE A 76 -20.15 -3.17 5.62
CA ILE A 76 -19.22 -3.26 4.49
C ILE A 76 -19.50 -4.53 3.68
N ALA A 77 -19.69 -5.67 4.33
CA ALA A 77 -20.07 -6.93 3.67
C ALA A 77 -21.39 -6.79 2.90
N THR A 78 -22.37 -6.08 3.48
CA THR A 78 -23.66 -5.80 2.83
C THR A 78 -23.51 -4.89 1.61
N MET A 79 -22.70 -3.83 1.68
CA MET A 79 -22.45 -2.96 0.50
C MET A 79 -21.75 -3.72 -0.62
N LEU A 80 -20.75 -4.54 -0.30
CA LEU A 80 -20.04 -5.36 -1.28
C LEU A 80 -20.98 -6.37 -1.97
N SER A 81 -21.84 -7.03 -1.19
CA SER A 81 -22.81 -8.00 -1.72
C SER A 81 -23.87 -7.36 -2.63
N LYS A 82 -24.25 -6.10 -2.38
CA LYS A 82 -25.16 -5.36 -3.26
C LYS A 82 -24.50 -5.02 -4.60
N PHE A 83 -23.22 -4.68 -4.59
CA PHE A 83 -22.49 -4.32 -5.81
C PHE A 83 -22.23 -5.52 -6.71
N THR A 84 -21.97 -6.70 -6.14
CA THR A 84 -21.83 -7.94 -6.93
C THR A 84 -23.13 -8.36 -7.59
N LYS A 85 -24.27 -8.10 -6.93
CA LYS A 85 -25.60 -8.45 -7.47
C LYS A 85 -26.07 -7.52 -8.60
N GLN A 86 -25.64 -6.25 -8.61
CA GLN A 86 -26.01 -5.31 -9.69
C GLN A 86 -25.40 -5.70 -11.05
N ARG A 87 -24.25 -6.36 -11.09
CA ARG A 87 -23.64 -6.82 -12.34
C ARG A 87 -24.28 -8.06 -12.96
N GLU A 88 -24.95 -8.89 -12.17
CA GLU A 88 -25.67 -10.06 -12.68
C GLU A 88 -27.03 -9.70 -13.29
N SER A 89 -27.57 -8.51 -12.95
CA SER A 89 -28.86 -8.02 -13.46
C SER A 89 -28.78 -7.19 -14.74
N GLU A 90 -27.59 -6.93 -15.30
CA GLU A 90 -27.41 -6.24 -16.59
C GLU A 90 -27.16 -7.21 -17.76
N ASP A 91 -26.98 -8.52 -17.50
CA ASP A 91 -26.73 -9.59 -18.48
C ASP A 91 -27.90 -10.63 -18.54
N SER A 92 -29.14 -10.21 -18.28
CA SER A 92 -30.35 -11.06 -18.45
C SER A 92 -31.48 -10.32 -19.14
#